data_AF-A0A246SWV7-F1
#
_entry.id   AF-A0A246SWV7-F1
#
_cell.length_a   1.000
_cell.length_b   1.000
_cell.length_c   1.000
_cell.angle_alpha   90.00
_cell.angle_beta   90.00
_cell.angle_gamma   90.00
#
_symmetry.space_group_name_H-M   'P 1'
#
loop_
_entity.id
_entity.type
_entity.pdbx_description
1 polymer ?
#
loop_
_entity_poly.entity_id
_entity_poly.type
_entity_poly.pdbx_seq_one_letter_code
_entity_poly.pdbx_strand_id
1 'polypeptide(L)'
;MKHLFTIDHFSSAAISLALTAALAVCTASAASAASGKTDIAIKAFKDLCLKTGPSFTAGISGAKGYGVTDFFDLNGGKNGMTKDHSMSVQIKPGRECAITSPNRSDPTLHDQFLRTVAEFADNVPMNDKPNQPFVAIIKGKRFIFQHDRNGGEAYVMIPQK
;
A
#
# COMPACT_ATOMS: atom_id res chain seq x y z
N MET A 1 -47.96 -8.60 -53.94
CA MET A 1 -49.15 -9.47 -54.16
C MET A 1 -48.79 -10.55 -55.16
N LYS A 2 -48.57 -11.79 -54.70
CA LYS A 2 -48.84 -13.07 -55.38
C LYS A 2 -48.45 -14.23 -54.45
N HIS A 3 -49.15 -15.34 -54.63
CA HIS A 3 -49.50 -16.40 -53.69
C HIS A 3 -48.40 -17.39 -53.28
N LEU A 4 -48.41 -17.75 -51.99
CA LEU A 4 -48.54 -19.09 -51.37
C LEU A 4 -48.10 -20.36 -52.16
N PHE A 5 -47.21 -21.20 -51.59
CA PHE A 5 -47.26 -22.68 -51.60
C PHE A 5 -46.37 -23.32 -50.50
N THR A 6 -47.02 -23.68 -49.39
CA THR A 6 -47.10 -24.96 -48.64
C THR A 6 -46.07 -26.12 -48.82
N ILE A 7 -45.41 -26.45 -47.69
CA ILE A 7 -45.14 -27.76 -46.99
C ILE A 7 -44.34 -28.89 -47.68
N ASP A 8 -43.29 -29.38 -47.00
CA ASP A 8 -43.12 -30.83 -46.78
C ASP A 8 -42.44 -31.20 -45.45
N HIS A 9 -42.90 -32.33 -44.94
CA HIS A 9 -42.86 -32.89 -43.59
C HIS A 9 -41.48 -33.34 -43.10
N PHE A 10 -41.24 -33.27 -41.78
CA PHE A 10 -40.65 -34.27 -40.87
C PHE A 10 -40.47 -33.54 -39.53
N SER A 11 -40.65 -34.07 -38.34
CA SER A 11 -41.26 -35.26 -37.78
C SER A 11 -41.13 -35.05 -36.27
N SER A 12 -42.16 -35.47 -35.54
CA SER A 12 -42.12 -35.90 -34.14
C SER A 12 -41.94 -34.86 -33.03
N ALA A 13 -42.86 -34.99 -32.08
CA ALA A 13 -43.11 -34.13 -30.95
C ALA A 13 -42.08 -34.31 -29.81
N ALA A 14 -41.77 -33.16 -29.22
CA ALA A 14 -41.67 -32.87 -27.79
C ALA A 14 -41.47 -34.02 -26.79
N ILE A 15 -40.35 -33.95 -26.07
CA ILE A 15 -40.34 -34.23 -24.63
C ILE A 15 -39.70 -33.02 -23.94
N SER A 16 -40.54 -32.33 -23.16
CA SER A 16 -40.15 -31.26 -22.24
C SER A 16 -39.27 -31.81 -21.13
N LEU A 17 -38.13 -31.16 -20.86
CA LEU A 17 -37.50 -31.21 -19.56
C LEU A 17 -37.16 -29.79 -19.12
N ALA A 18 -37.90 -29.32 -18.12
CA ALA A 18 -37.64 -28.08 -17.42
C ALA A 18 -36.42 -28.21 -16.51
N LEU A 19 -35.97 -27.05 -16.02
CA LEU A 19 -35.16 -26.83 -14.81
C LEU A 19 -33.63 -26.79 -15.02
N THR A 20 -33.04 -25.59 -14.97
CA THR A 20 -32.20 -25.19 -13.82
C THR A 20 -31.74 -23.74 -13.89
N ALA A 21 -31.62 -23.17 -12.69
CA ALA A 21 -31.56 -21.75 -12.36
C ALA A 21 -30.31 -21.02 -12.86
N ALA A 22 -30.50 -19.74 -13.18
CA ALA A 22 -29.44 -18.76 -13.34
C ALA A 22 -28.75 -18.51 -11.99
N LEU A 23 -27.53 -19.05 -11.82
CA LEU A 23 -26.65 -18.67 -10.72
C LEU A 23 -25.83 -17.45 -11.15
N ALA A 24 -26.36 -16.27 -10.81
CA ALA A 24 -25.55 -15.06 -10.70
C ALA A 24 -24.58 -15.24 -9.52
N VAL A 25 -23.39 -15.78 -9.78
CA VAL A 25 -22.29 -15.77 -8.81
C VAL A 25 -21.70 -14.37 -8.80
N CYS A 26 -22.17 -13.57 -7.83
CA CYS A 26 -21.45 -12.41 -7.34
C CYS A 26 -20.12 -12.89 -6.74
N THR A 27 -19.05 -12.91 -7.54
CA THR A 27 -17.70 -12.97 -6.98
C THR A 27 -17.38 -11.58 -6.42
N ALA A 28 -17.96 -11.29 -5.25
CA ALA A 28 -17.31 -10.39 -4.31
C ALA A 28 -15.99 -11.10 -3.97
N SER A 29 -14.93 -10.74 -4.70
CA SER A 29 -13.56 -11.10 -4.34
C SER A 29 -13.29 -10.37 -3.03
N ALA A 30 -13.67 -11.02 -1.92
CA ALA A 30 -13.16 -10.68 -0.62
C ALA A 30 -11.65 -10.83 -0.75
N ALA A 31 -10.94 -9.71 -0.90
CA ALA A 31 -9.51 -9.65 -0.77
C ALA A 31 -9.21 -10.27 0.59
N SER A 32 -8.83 -11.54 0.59
CA SER A 32 -8.36 -12.25 1.76
C SER A 32 -7.24 -11.38 2.30
N ALA A 33 -7.47 -10.74 3.45
CA ALA A 33 -6.49 -9.88 4.08
C ALA A 33 -5.24 -10.74 4.25
N ALA A 34 -4.25 -10.52 3.39
CA ALA A 34 -3.03 -11.29 3.42
C ALA A 34 -2.43 -11.09 4.80
N SER A 35 -2.53 -12.13 5.62
CA SER A 35 -1.76 -12.31 6.86
C SER A 35 -0.29 -12.58 6.50
N GLY A 36 0.22 -11.82 5.54
CA GLY A 36 1.60 -11.81 5.12
C GLY A 36 2.40 -11.01 6.13
N LYS A 37 3.63 -11.47 6.37
CA LYS A 37 4.65 -10.73 7.10
C LYS A 37 4.74 -9.30 6.54
N THR A 38 4.63 -8.28 7.39
CA THR A 38 4.82 -6.88 6.99
C THR A 38 6.19 -6.72 6.35
N ASP A 39 6.22 -6.00 5.23
CA ASP A 39 7.43 -5.66 4.51
C ASP A 39 8.48 -4.99 5.43
N ILE A 40 9.76 -5.34 5.25
CA ILE A 40 10.83 -4.85 6.12
C ILE A 40 11.01 -3.31 6.08
N ALA A 41 10.77 -2.67 4.93
CA ALA A 41 10.87 -1.21 4.80
C ALA A 41 9.68 -0.51 5.49
N ILE A 42 8.49 -1.10 5.42
CA ILE A 42 7.31 -0.62 6.17
C ILE A 42 7.52 -0.80 7.67
N LYS A 43 8.12 -1.93 8.09
CA LYS A 43 8.50 -2.15 9.49
C LYS A 43 9.54 -1.12 9.95
N ALA A 44 10.55 -0.84 9.13
CA ALA A 44 11.53 0.21 9.41
C ALA A 44 10.87 1.57 9.51
N PHE A 45 9.94 1.89 8.62
CA PHE A 45 9.19 3.15 8.68
C PHE A 45 8.40 3.29 9.98
N LYS A 46 7.74 2.22 10.41
CA LYS A 46 7.06 2.18 11.71
C LYS A 46 8.00 2.49 12.87
N ASP A 47 9.14 1.81 12.91
CA ASP A 47 10.05 1.91 14.05
C ASP A 47 10.87 3.21 14.05
N LEU A 48 11.26 3.69 12.88
CA LEU A 48 12.17 4.83 12.74
C LEU A 48 11.45 6.15 12.50
N CYS A 49 10.25 6.16 11.91
CA CYS A 49 9.47 7.37 11.64
C CYS A 49 8.25 7.50 12.56
N LEU A 50 7.32 6.54 12.54
CA LEU A 50 6.05 6.67 13.30
C LEU A 50 6.27 6.73 14.81
N LYS A 51 7.14 5.86 15.36
CA LYS A 51 7.43 5.82 16.81
C LYS A 51 8.25 7.00 17.32
N THR A 52 8.99 7.67 16.45
CA THR A 52 9.98 8.70 16.85
C THR A 52 9.55 10.11 16.42
N GLY A 53 8.47 10.22 15.65
CA GLY A 53 7.87 11.49 15.28
C GLY A 53 7.33 12.27 16.48
N PRO A 54 7.27 13.61 16.40
CA PRO A 54 7.61 14.42 15.22
C PRO A 54 9.09 14.77 15.10
N SER A 55 9.94 14.52 16.11
CA SER A 55 11.36 14.95 16.05
C SER A 55 12.21 14.05 15.17
N PHE A 56 11.88 12.78 15.07
CA PHE A 56 12.61 11.74 14.32
C PHE A 56 14.03 11.45 14.80
N THR A 57 14.57 12.20 15.77
CA THR A 57 15.96 12.08 16.22
C THR A 57 16.32 10.67 16.70
N ALA A 58 15.41 10.01 17.44
CA ALA A 58 15.61 8.64 17.91
C ALA A 58 15.65 7.61 16.76
N GLY A 59 15.09 7.94 15.59
CA GLY A 59 15.14 7.08 14.41
C GLY A 59 16.55 6.92 13.86
N ILE A 60 17.42 7.92 14.02
CA ILE A 60 18.81 7.88 13.53
C ILE A 60 19.58 6.76 14.25
N SER A 61 19.51 6.73 15.58
CA SER A 61 20.19 5.68 16.37
C SER A 61 19.49 4.32 16.26
N GLY A 62 18.18 4.31 15.98
CA GLY A 62 17.40 3.08 15.76
C GLY A 62 17.72 2.37 14.45
N ALA A 63 18.19 3.10 13.43
CA ALA A 63 18.45 2.57 12.09
C ALA A 63 19.51 1.45 12.05
N LYS A 64 20.40 1.38 13.05
CA LYS A 64 21.35 0.27 13.22
C LYS A 64 20.67 -1.09 13.35
N GLY A 65 19.46 -1.13 13.92
CA GLY A 65 18.65 -2.35 14.03
C GLY A 65 18.17 -2.88 12.68
N TYR A 66 18.32 -2.08 11.63
CA TYR A 66 18.00 -2.39 10.25
C TYR A 66 19.25 -2.53 9.36
N GLY A 67 20.45 -2.56 9.95
CA GLY A 67 21.70 -2.68 9.20
C GLY A 67 22.20 -1.38 8.56
N VAL A 68 21.61 -0.23 8.90
CA VAL A 68 22.12 1.09 8.51
C VAL A 68 23.04 1.60 9.61
N THR A 69 24.35 1.43 9.41
CA THR A 69 25.38 1.77 10.40
C THR A 69 26.06 3.10 10.13
N ASP A 70 26.16 3.47 8.85
CA ASP A 70 26.88 4.65 8.41
C ASP A 70 25.89 5.72 7.93
N PHE A 71 26.02 6.90 8.51
CA PHE A 71 25.24 8.08 8.15
C PHE A 71 26.15 9.19 7.67
N PHE A 72 25.72 9.86 6.60
CA PHE A 72 26.33 11.08 6.10
C PHE A 72 25.32 12.23 6.15
N ASP A 73 25.83 13.43 6.36
CA ASP A 73 25.02 14.64 6.38
C ASP A 73 24.76 15.12 4.95
N LEU A 74 23.49 15.22 4.56
CA LEU A 74 23.07 15.92 3.34
C LEU A 74 21.96 16.90 3.68
N ASN A 75 22.18 18.17 3.34
CA ASN A 75 21.19 19.24 3.44
C ASN A 75 20.50 19.30 4.83
N GLY A 76 21.28 19.12 5.89
CA GLY A 76 20.79 19.10 7.28
C GLY A 76 20.03 17.84 7.70
N GLY A 77 20.09 16.75 6.91
CA GLY A 77 19.55 15.44 7.22
C GLY A 77 20.62 14.36 7.31
N LYS A 78 20.36 13.34 8.12
CA LYS A 78 21.14 12.11 8.21
C LYS A 78 20.63 11.12 7.17
N ASN A 79 21.51 10.71 6.26
CA ASN A 79 21.21 9.75 5.20
C ASN A 79 22.11 8.53 5.38
N GLY A 80 21.54 7.35 5.29
CA GLY A 80 22.27 6.09 5.41
C GLY A 80 21.59 4.99 4.63
N MET A 81 22.33 3.93 4.33
CA MET A 81 21.84 2.81 3.53
C MET A 81 22.43 1.51 4.07
N THR A 82 21.69 0.42 3.89
CA THR A 82 22.21 -0.92 4.18
C THR A 82 23.34 -1.25 3.21
N LYS A 83 24.30 -2.08 3.65
CA LYS A 83 25.47 -2.45 2.82
C LYS A 83 25.10 -3.10 1.48
N ASP A 84 23.98 -3.80 1.43
CA ASP A 84 23.44 -4.45 0.24
C ASP A 84 22.54 -3.55 -0.61
N HIS A 85 22.37 -2.28 -0.22
CA HIS A 85 21.52 -1.28 -0.89
C HIS A 85 20.03 -1.66 -0.97
N SER A 86 19.59 -2.63 -0.16
CA SER A 86 18.19 -3.05 -0.12
C SER A 86 17.26 -2.03 0.57
N MET A 87 17.82 -1.12 1.38
CA MET A 87 17.06 -0.08 2.05
C MET A 87 17.92 1.14 2.39
N SER A 88 17.32 2.34 2.30
CA SER A 88 17.91 3.59 2.81
C SER A 88 17.01 4.26 3.84
N VAL A 89 17.64 5.04 4.71
CA VAL A 89 17.01 5.84 5.77
C VAL A 89 17.44 7.28 5.57
N GLN A 90 16.47 8.19 5.48
CA GLN A 90 16.70 9.63 5.40
C GLN A 90 15.91 10.30 6.52
N ILE A 91 16.61 10.93 7.45
CA ILE A 91 15.99 11.61 8.60
C ILE A 91 16.50 13.05 8.66
N LYS A 92 15.58 13.99 8.45
CA LYS A 92 15.77 15.42 8.71
C LYS A 92 15.04 15.74 10.02
N PRO A 93 15.74 15.94 11.15
CA PRO A 93 15.10 16.13 12.45
C PRO A 93 14.00 17.20 12.41
N GLY A 94 12.80 16.83 12.90
CA GLY A 94 11.64 17.72 12.95
C GLY A 94 11.02 18.08 11.59
N ARG A 95 11.52 17.55 10.47
CA ARG A 95 11.12 17.97 9.11
C ARG A 95 10.64 16.83 8.24
N GLU A 96 11.35 15.71 8.23
CA GLU A 96 11.05 14.61 7.32
C GLU A 96 11.70 13.33 7.85
N CYS A 97 10.96 12.22 7.73
CA CYS A 97 11.51 10.89 7.88
C CYS A 97 11.06 10.06 6.69
N ALA A 98 12.00 9.47 5.99
CA ALA A 98 11.75 8.64 4.83
C ALA A 98 12.54 7.34 4.89
N ILE A 99 11.87 6.24 4.53
CA ILE A 99 12.49 4.95 4.30
C ILE A 99 12.30 4.61 2.83
N THR A 100 13.37 4.24 2.15
CA THR A 100 13.29 3.88 0.73
C THR A 100 13.89 2.50 0.46
N SER A 101 13.46 1.87 -0.62
CA SER A 101 14.04 0.64 -1.14
C SER A 101 13.96 0.60 -2.67
N PRO A 102 14.63 -0.34 -3.34
CA PRO A 102 14.31 -0.69 -4.72
C PRO A 102 12.84 -1.08 -4.89
N ASN A 103 12.36 -1.11 -6.13
CA ASN A 103 11.01 -1.56 -6.49
C ASN A 103 10.72 -2.95 -5.93
N ARG A 104 9.51 -3.13 -5.39
CA ARG A 104 9.04 -4.42 -4.90
C ARG A 104 7.77 -4.81 -5.66
N SER A 105 7.67 -6.08 -6.05
CA SER A 105 6.55 -6.57 -6.85
C SER A 105 5.26 -6.78 -6.05
N ASP A 106 5.33 -6.73 -4.72
CA ASP A 106 4.17 -6.93 -3.85
C ASP A 106 3.12 -5.83 -4.06
N PRO A 107 1.92 -6.15 -4.56
CA PRO A 107 0.88 -5.16 -4.80
C PRO A 107 0.23 -4.65 -3.51
N THR A 108 0.43 -5.34 -2.38
CA THR A 108 -0.23 -5.04 -1.10
C THR A 108 0.53 -4.03 -0.25
N LEU A 109 1.69 -3.55 -0.70
CA LEU A 109 2.57 -2.67 0.08
C LEU A 109 1.91 -1.35 0.49
N HIS A 110 1.09 -0.77 -0.38
CA HIS A 110 0.38 0.45 -0.02
C HIS A 110 -0.66 0.18 1.08
N ASP A 111 -1.43 -0.89 0.99
CA ASP A 111 -2.38 -1.25 2.04
C ASP A 111 -1.68 -1.59 3.36
N GLN A 112 -0.52 -2.25 3.30
CA GLN A 112 0.34 -2.49 4.47
C GLN A 112 0.80 -1.17 5.10
N PHE A 113 1.18 -0.18 4.28
CA PHE A 113 1.58 1.15 4.75
C PHE A 113 0.41 1.88 5.42
N LEU A 114 -0.76 1.93 4.78
CA LEU A 114 -1.97 2.56 5.35
C LEU A 114 -2.35 1.93 6.70
N ARG A 115 -2.38 0.60 6.78
CA ARG A 115 -2.64 -0.12 8.04
C ARG A 115 -1.61 0.21 9.11
N THR A 116 -0.33 0.29 8.73
CA THR A 116 0.77 0.62 9.65
C THR A 116 0.64 2.03 10.22
N VAL A 117 0.27 3.02 9.38
CA VAL A 117 0.01 4.40 9.83
C VAL A 117 -1.21 4.46 10.76
N ALA A 118 -2.26 3.69 10.44
CA ALA A 118 -3.50 3.65 11.22
C ALA A 118 -3.33 3.07 12.63
N GLU A 119 -2.24 2.36 12.92
CA GLU A 119 -1.90 1.97 14.30
C GLU A 119 -1.58 3.17 15.20
N PHE A 120 -1.22 4.33 14.62
CA PHE A 120 -0.78 5.52 15.36
C PHE A 120 -1.68 6.73 15.16
N ALA A 121 -2.48 6.75 14.09
CA ALA A 121 -3.23 7.91 13.64
C ALA A 121 -4.74 7.75 13.84
N ASP A 122 -5.43 8.87 14.11
CA ASP A 122 -6.86 8.85 14.42
C ASP A 122 -7.73 8.50 13.19
N ASN A 123 -7.34 8.99 12.00
CA ASN A 123 -8.05 8.77 10.74
C ASN A 123 -7.06 8.61 9.59
N VAL A 124 -7.09 7.47 8.92
CA VAL A 124 -6.30 7.17 7.71
C VAL A 124 -7.26 6.83 6.57
N PRO A 125 -7.13 7.45 5.39
CA PRO A 125 -7.95 7.11 4.23
C PRO A 125 -7.57 5.74 3.68
N MET A 126 -8.25 4.69 4.14
CA MET A 126 -7.92 3.30 3.77
C MET A 126 -8.13 2.97 2.27
N ASN A 127 -8.79 3.85 1.53
CA ASN A 127 -9.00 3.73 0.08
C ASN A 127 -8.05 4.62 -0.73
N ASP A 128 -7.04 5.22 -0.09
CA ASP A 128 -6.02 6.01 -0.76
C ASP A 128 -5.19 5.13 -1.72
N LYS A 129 -4.50 5.78 -2.66
CA LYS A 129 -3.70 5.11 -3.69
C LYS A 129 -2.22 5.45 -3.50
N PRO A 130 -1.30 4.53 -3.88
CA PRO A 130 0.11 4.88 -3.92
C PRO A 130 0.34 6.07 -4.87
N ASN A 131 1.45 6.77 -4.66
CA ASN A 131 1.87 7.96 -5.39
C ASN A 131 1.02 9.21 -5.14
N GLN A 132 0.10 9.17 -4.18
CA GLN A 132 -0.63 10.34 -3.71
C GLN A 132 -0.30 10.60 -2.23
N PRO A 133 -0.11 11.87 -1.84
CA PRO A 133 0.06 12.20 -0.44
C PRO A 133 -1.32 12.21 0.26
N PHE A 134 -1.35 11.73 1.49
CA PHE A 134 -2.51 11.86 2.36
C PHE A 134 -2.12 12.50 3.69
N VAL A 135 -3.13 12.99 4.42
CA VAL A 135 -2.94 13.60 5.73
C VAL A 135 -3.50 12.68 6.80
N ALA A 136 -2.78 12.55 7.92
CA ALA A 136 -3.32 11.96 9.13
C ALA A 136 -2.85 12.74 10.38
N ILE A 137 -3.60 12.57 11.47
CA ILE A 137 -3.31 13.18 12.78
C ILE A 137 -2.77 12.11 13.71
N ILE A 138 -1.62 12.38 14.33
CA ILE A 138 -1.02 11.53 15.38
C ILE A 138 -0.84 12.40 16.62
N LYS A 139 -1.48 12.03 17.74
CA LYS A 139 -1.39 12.75 19.02
C LYS A 139 -1.64 14.26 18.87
N GLY A 140 -2.68 14.62 18.11
CA GLY A 140 -3.05 16.02 17.85
C GLY A 140 -2.14 16.80 16.89
N LYS A 141 -1.12 16.16 16.30
CA LYS A 141 -0.24 16.79 15.31
C LYS A 141 -0.55 16.29 13.91
N ARG A 142 -0.55 17.22 12.94
CA ARG A 142 -0.83 16.93 11.53
C ARG A 142 0.44 16.50 10.82
N PHE A 143 0.33 15.45 10.01
CA PHE A 143 1.41 14.94 9.18
C PHE A 143 0.91 14.69 7.75
N ILE A 144 1.79 14.91 6.78
CA ILE A 144 1.63 14.38 5.42
C ILE A 144 2.36 13.05 5.36
N PHE A 145 1.71 12.05 4.79
CA PHE A 145 2.24 10.74 4.48
C PHE A 145 2.23 10.54 2.98
N GLN A 146 3.23 9.84 2.47
CA GLN A 146 3.27 9.43 1.07
C GLN A 146 3.92 8.06 0.95
N HIS A 147 3.35 7.22 0.10
CA HIS A 147 3.99 6.02 -0.41
C HIS A 147 4.23 6.21 -1.91
N ASP A 148 5.46 6.54 -2.31
CA ASP A 148 5.84 6.65 -3.73
C ASP A 148 6.41 5.32 -4.22
N ARG A 149 5.98 4.91 -5.40
CA ARG A 149 6.32 3.65 -6.08
C ARG A 149 6.98 3.89 -7.45
N ASN A 150 7.33 5.14 -7.77
CA ASN A 150 7.91 5.51 -9.07
C ASN A 150 9.44 5.47 -9.00
N GLY A 151 10.04 4.34 -9.38
CA GLY A 151 11.50 4.16 -9.42
C GLY A 151 12.12 3.61 -8.12
N GLY A 152 11.27 3.15 -7.20
CA GLY A 152 11.60 2.50 -5.95
C GLY A 152 10.34 2.42 -5.08
N GLU A 153 10.48 1.99 -3.83
CA GLU A 153 9.48 2.26 -2.80
C GLU A 153 10.00 3.38 -1.91
N ALA A 154 9.19 4.37 -1.58
CA ALA A 154 9.50 5.42 -0.61
C ALA A 154 8.31 5.66 0.33
N TYR A 155 8.53 5.44 1.63
CA TYR A 155 7.57 5.68 2.70
C TYR A 155 7.99 6.95 3.44
N VAL A 156 7.19 8.01 3.34
CA VAL A 156 7.56 9.35 3.79
C VAL A 156 6.57 9.86 4.84
N MET A 157 7.10 10.55 5.86
CA MET A 157 6.34 11.24 6.91
C MET A 157 6.89 12.65 7.10
N ILE A 158 6.02 13.66 6.98
CA ILE A 158 6.38 15.09 7.08
C ILE A 158 5.46 15.77 8.09
N PRO A 159 5.97 16.24 9.24
CA PRO A 159 5.21 17.05 10.18
C PRO A 159 4.75 18.35 9.51
N GLN A 160 3.51 18.73 9.75
CA GLN A 160 2.98 20.04 9.37
C GLN A 160 3.13 21.02 10.54
N LYS A 161 3.42 22.28 10.22
CA LYS A 161 3.54 23.36 11.20
C LYS A 161 2.17 23.83 11.67
#